data_AF-A0A8J3III1-F1
#
_entry.id   AF-A0A8J3III1-F1
#
_cell.length_a   1.000
_cell.length_b   1.000
_cell.length_c   1.000
_cell.angle_alpha   90.00
_cell.angle_beta   90.00
_cell.angle_gamma   90.00
#
_symmetry.space_group_name_H-M   'P 1'
#
loop_
_entity.id
_entity.type
_entity.pdbx_description
1 polymer ?
#
loop_
_entity_poly.entity_id
_entity_poly.type
_entity_poly.pdbx_seq_one_letter_code
_entity_poly.pdbx_strand_id
1 'polypeptide(L)'
;MVTVENGVYPEIPLDAGQVQGWKDIPIREDDSLDPLIPLGPLSQEAETLMTSSLYFGEHSNSPYAENRNKLEGSLLTLFARQSVVHRLLVAEQLLPSGHHLLVFDAYRPYQVQKSLHDFYQQKLREKYPDMDNETLESETQKYVSLPSMASTRPSPHNTGGSVDVAIVKLDQAHEEELLQIHSHLTDVHLNIAKRVGMEMRRSATMRRHAKMLYFGTAFDHGGEKSALAYYESYYKSKTAAGESLTDKDMLACNNRRLLFGIMTQAGFQPYFAEWWHFNAPESQAGAATAGLAYATFGAVGLDESNRAHENTRLKIRQEALRLQREGDLAVARTALQVEILAAIRATGDPKLVEDWPAEIIAPSEA
;
A
#
# COMPACT_ATOMS: atom_id res chain seq x y z
N MET A 1 -13.88 -19.11 3.97
CA MET A 1 -14.22 -17.85 3.27
C MET A 1 -14.78 -16.94 4.33
N VAL A 2 -14.22 -15.75 4.53
CA VAL A 2 -14.77 -14.82 5.52
C VAL A 2 -15.62 -13.82 4.75
N THR A 3 -16.93 -13.88 4.94
CA THR A 3 -17.88 -12.89 4.45
C THR A 3 -17.85 -11.66 5.36
N VAL A 4 -18.08 -10.48 4.79
CA VAL A 4 -18.36 -9.27 5.57
C VAL A 4 -19.74 -9.47 6.21
N GLU A 5 -19.78 -9.67 7.52
CA GLU A 5 -21.04 -9.73 8.26
C GLU A 5 -21.67 -8.32 8.29
N ASN A 6 -22.86 -8.20 7.72
CA ASN A 6 -23.89 -7.19 8.02
C ASN A 6 -23.75 -5.73 7.54
N GLY A 7 -22.84 -5.40 6.61
CA GLY A 7 -22.84 -4.09 5.93
C GLY A 7 -23.52 -4.14 4.56
N VAL A 8 -24.67 -3.47 4.36
CA VAL A 8 -25.21 -3.22 3.01
C VAL A 8 -24.53 -1.97 2.47
N TYR A 9 -23.49 -2.16 1.67
CA TYR A 9 -22.82 -1.06 0.97
C TYR A 9 -23.58 -0.73 -0.33
N PRO A 10 -23.79 0.56 -0.64
CA PRO A 10 -24.44 0.97 -1.88
C PRO A 10 -23.77 0.39 -3.12
N GLU A 11 -24.53 0.25 -4.21
CA GLU A 11 -23.96 -0.13 -5.50
C GLU A 11 -22.96 0.92 -5.97
N ILE A 12 -21.89 0.46 -6.63
CA ILE A 12 -20.96 1.38 -7.28
C ILE A 12 -21.61 1.90 -8.57
N PRO A 13 -21.71 3.23 -8.77
CA PRO A 13 -22.17 3.80 -10.03
C PRO A 13 -21.33 3.27 -11.21
N LEU A 14 -21.97 2.95 -12.34
CA LEU A 14 -21.26 2.37 -13.49
C LEU A 14 -20.24 3.34 -14.12
N ASP A 15 -20.45 4.63 -13.91
CA ASP A 15 -19.62 5.75 -14.33
C ASP A 15 -18.63 6.22 -13.23
N ALA A 16 -18.59 5.55 -12.08
CA ALA A 16 -17.72 5.94 -10.97
C ALA A 16 -16.25 6.02 -11.40
N GLY A 17 -15.64 7.20 -11.21
CA GLY A 17 -14.24 7.47 -11.55
C GLY A 17 -13.96 7.58 -13.05
N GLN A 18 -14.97 7.62 -13.91
CA GLN A 18 -14.80 7.82 -15.35
C GLN A 18 -14.62 9.31 -15.65
N VAL A 19 -13.39 9.70 -15.97
CA VAL A 19 -13.05 11.07 -16.37
C VAL A 19 -12.15 11.07 -17.60
N GLN A 20 -12.45 11.98 -18.54
CA GLN A 20 -11.62 12.22 -19.72
C GLN A 20 -10.82 13.52 -19.55
N GLY A 21 -9.68 13.62 -20.22
CA GLY A 21 -8.89 14.86 -20.26
C GLY A 21 -8.35 15.30 -18.88
N TRP A 22 -8.28 14.40 -17.90
CA TRP A 22 -7.85 14.77 -16.54
C TRP A 22 -6.43 15.37 -16.50
N LYS A 23 -5.56 15.00 -17.47
CA LYS A 23 -4.21 15.58 -17.64
C LYS A 23 -4.21 17.04 -18.10
N ASP A 24 -5.36 17.59 -18.48
CA ASP A 24 -5.52 18.99 -18.88
C ASP A 24 -6.02 19.88 -17.74
N ILE A 25 -6.33 19.31 -16.57
CA ILE A 25 -6.59 20.08 -15.35
C ILE A 25 -5.32 20.84 -14.96
N PRO A 26 -5.35 22.19 -14.86
CA PRO A 26 -4.16 22.96 -14.51
C PRO A 26 -3.70 22.66 -13.08
N ILE A 27 -2.39 22.73 -12.84
CA ILE A 27 -1.78 22.55 -11.52
C ILE A 27 -1.34 23.91 -10.96
N ARG A 28 -1.68 24.19 -9.71
CA ARG A 28 -1.25 25.37 -8.92
C ARG A 28 -0.51 24.90 -7.68
N GLU A 29 0.79 24.60 -7.84
CA GLU A 29 1.60 23.96 -6.80
C GLU A 29 1.90 24.89 -5.61
N ASP A 30 1.95 26.20 -5.86
CA ASP A 30 2.21 27.24 -4.87
C ASP A 30 1.13 27.36 -3.79
N ASP A 31 -0.05 26.78 -4.03
CA ASP A 31 -1.15 26.69 -3.07
C ASP A 31 -0.98 25.52 -2.07
N SER A 32 0.01 24.64 -2.23
CA SER A 32 0.14 23.40 -1.43
C SER A 32 1.31 23.40 -0.44
N LEU A 33 1.00 23.48 0.85
CA LEU A 33 1.92 23.21 1.96
C LEU A 33 1.71 21.77 2.49
N ASP A 34 1.79 20.78 1.60
CA ASP A 34 1.52 19.38 1.94
C ASP A 34 2.75 18.49 1.71
N PRO A 35 3.58 18.21 2.73
CA PRO A 35 4.81 17.44 2.55
C PRO A 35 4.54 15.95 2.34
N LEU A 36 5.52 15.22 1.78
CA LEU A 36 5.51 13.76 1.85
C LEU A 36 5.87 13.31 3.27
N ILE A 37 5.09 12.37 3.82
CA ILE A 37 5.38 11.72 5.09
C ILE A 37 5.38 10.18 4.92
N PRO A 38 6.16 9.44 5.72
CA PRO A 38 6.23 7.98 5.63
C PRO A 38 4.96 7.30 6.15
N LEU A 39 4.64 6.13 5.60
CA LEU A 39 3.58 5.25 6.05
C LEU A 39 4.15 3.98 6.68
N GLY A 40 3.40 3.44 7.66
CA GLY A 40 3.73 2.18 8.30
C GLY A 40 4.90 2.31 9.28
N PRO A 41 5.72 1.27 9.47
CA PRO A 41 6.65 1.21 10.59
C PRO A 41 7.62 2.40 10.68
N LEU A 42 7.82 2.89 11.90
CA LEU A 42 8.61 4.07 12.29
C LEU A 42 8.03 5.42 11.86
N SER A 43 6.85 5.44 11.22
CA SER A 43 6.13 6.69 10.93
C SER A 43 5.56 7.28 12.21
N GLN A 44 5.72 8.59 12.42
CA GLN A 44 5.17 9.25 13.60
C GLN A 44 3.64 9.40 13.55
N GLU A 45 3.09 9.53 12.34
CA GLU A 45 1.66 9.80 12.15
C GLU A 45 0.88 8.57 11.68
N ALA A 46 1.54 7.64 10.98
CA ALA A 46 0.88 6.56 10.26
C ALA A 46 1.47 5.18 10.56
N GLU A 47 2.00 5.00 11.77
CA GLU A 47 2.58 3.73 12.20
C GLU A 47 1.59 2.56 12.09
N THR A 48 0.30 2.81 12.34
CA THR A 48 -0.76 1.79 12.35
C THR A 48 -1.16 1.29 10.97
N LEU A 49 -0.91 2.04 9.90
CA LEU A 49 -1.28 1.62 8.54
C LEU A 49 -0.42 0.44 8.10
N MET A 50 -1.08 -0.58 7.53
CA MET A 50 -0.37 -1.71 6.95
C MET A 50 0.17 -1.32 5.57
N THR A 51 1.46 -1.55 5.35
CA THR A 51 2.13 -1.29 4.09
C THR A 51 2.72 -2.58 3.53
N SER A 52 2.67 -2.75 2.21
CA SER A 52 3.40 -3.80 1.49
C SER A 52 4.19 -3.18 0.36
N SER A 53 5.51 -3.11 0.52
CA SER A 53 6.42 -2.47 -0.44
C SER A 53 6.69 -3.39 -1.63
N LEU A 54 5.66 -3.58 -2.46
CA LEU A 54 5.63 -4.57 -3.54
C LEU A 54 6.74 -4.31 -4.55
N TYR A 55 6.87 -3.07 -5.02
CA TYR A 55 7.84 -2.66 -6.04
C TYR A 55 9.29 -2.73 -5.56
N PHE A 56 9.53 -2.63 -4.25
CA PHE A 56 10.84 -2.89 -3.65
C PHE A 56 11.17 -4.39 -3.58
N GLY A 57 10.15 -5.25 -3.70
CA GLY A 57 10.31 -6.68 -3.53
C GLY A 57 10.52 -7.05 -2.06
N GLU A 58 9.82 -6.36 -1.14
CA GLU A 58 9.94 -6.62 0.30
C GLU A 58 9.66 -8.09 0.65
N HIS A 59 8.76 -8.73 -0.11
CA HIS A 59 8.28 -10.09 0.09
C HIS A 59 8.66 -11.02 -1.05
N SER A 60 8.89 -12.29 -0.73
CA SER A 60 9.32 -13.33 -1.68
C SER A 60 8.28 -13.66 -2.75
N ASN A 61 7.02 -13.30 -2.55
CA ASN A 61 5.93 -13.44 -3.50
C ASN A 61 5.74 -12.20 -4.39
N SER A 62 6.54 -11.14 -4.23
CA SER A 62 6.51 -10.00 -5.14
C SER A 62 7.07 -10.40 -6.50
N PRO A 63 6.42 -10.02 -7.62
CA PRO A 63 6.97 -10.23 -8.97
C PRO A 63 8.27 -9.44 -9.21
N TYR A 64 8.59 -8.49 -8.33
CA TYR A 64 9.78 -7.63 -8.37
C TYR A 64 10.87 -8.06 -7.36
N ALA A 65 10.68 -9.17 -6.64
CA ALA A 65 11.64 -9.68 -5.68
C ALA A 65 12.94 -10.19 -6.33
N GLU A 66 14.00 -10.25 -5.51
CA GLU A 66 15.38 -10.66 -5.77
C GLU A 66 15.65 -11.35 -7.13
N ASN A 67 16.51 -10.70 -7.94
CA ASN A 67 17.11 -11.14 -9.21
C ASN A 67 16.16 -11.42 -10.40
N ARG A 68 14.84 -11.22 -10.29
CA ARG A 68 13.92 -11.44 -11.41
C ARG A 68 13.61 -10.15 -12.18
N ASN A 69 13.13 -9.10 -11.49
CA ASN A 69 12.68 -7.85 -12.13
C ASN A 69 12.83 -6.63 -11.18
N LYS A 70 14.01 -6.43 -10.59
CA LYS A 70 14.22 -5.34 -9.63
C LYS A 70 13.99 -3.98 -10.31
N LEU A 71 13.11 -3.16 -9.73
CA LEU A 71 12.81 -1.83 -10.22
C LEU A 71 13.81 -0.81 -9.63
N GLU A 72 14.46 -0.05 -10.50
CA GLU A 72 15.41 0.99 -10.09
C GLU A 72 14.67 2.10 -9.33
N GLY A 73 15.28 2.59 -8.25
CA GLY A 73 14.70 3.64 -7.42
C GLY A 73 13.54 3.20 -6.52
N SER A 74 13.23 1.90 -6.47
CA SER A 74 12.19 1.37 -5.56
C SER A 74 12.54 1.62 -4.09
N LEU A 75 11.51 1.90 -3.28
CA LEU A 75 11.62 2.29 -1.88
C LEU A 75 11.00 1.23 -0.97
N LEU A 76 11.66 0.91 0.14
CA LEU A 76 11.11 0.06 1.20
C LEU A 76 10.04 0.79 2.03
N THR A 77 10.11 2.11 2.11
CA THR A 77 9.11 2.93 2.79
C THR A 77 8.15 3.50 1.77
N LEU A 78 6.85 3.37 2.04
CA LEU A 78 5.83 4.08 1.28
C LEU A 78 5.72 5.51 1.82
N PHE A 79 5.61 6.48 0.93
CA PHE A 79 5.37 7.88 1.28
C PHE A 79 4.07 8.35 0.63
N ALA A 80 3.38 9.31 1.24
CA ALA A 80 2.28 10.01 0.60
C ALA A 80 2.23 11.44 1.14
N ARG A 81 1.48 12.32 0.47
CA ARG A 81 1.19 13.66 1.01
C ARG A 81 0.54 13.52 2.40
N GLN A 82 0.84 14.40 3.33
CA GLN A 82 0.33 14.36 4.70
C GLN A 82 -1.21 14.34 4.72
N SER A 83 -1.88 15.15 3.90
CA SER A 83 -3.34 15.10 3.84
C SER A 83 -3.87 13.76 3.31
N VAL A 84 -3.15 13.11 2.39
CA VAL A 84 -3.47 11.78 1.87
C VAL A 84 -3.34 10.72 2.97
N VAL A 85 -2.28 10.80 3.78
CA VAL A 85 -2.12 9.94 4.95
C VAL A 85 -3.25 10.13 5.96
N HIS A 86 -3.66 11.37 6.22
CA HIS A 86 -4.80 11.64 7.11
C HIS A 86 -6.10 11.05 6.57
N ARG A 87 -6.34 11.12 5.25
CA ARG A 87 -7.48 10.43 4.63
C ARG A 87 -7.39 8.91 4.75
N LEU A 88 -6.21 8.31 4.60
CA LEU A 88 -6.02 6.86 4.82
C LEU A 88 -6.31 6.46 6.27
N LEU A 89 -5.92 7.28 7.25
CA LEU A 89 -6.23 7.07 8.66
C LEU A 89 -7.75 7.17 8.93
N VAL A 90 -8.45 8.10 8.27
CA VAL A 90 -9.92 8.15 8.32
C VAL A 90 -10.52 6.88 7.71
N ALA A 91 -10.03 6.43 6.55
CA ALA A 91 -10.48 5.19 5.93
C ALA A 91 -10.27 3.98 6.86
N GLU A 92 -9.12 3.88 7.52
CA GLU A 92 -8.82 2.84 8.51
C GLU A 92 -9.83 2.83 9.66
N GLN A 93 -10.21 4.00 10.18
CA GLN A 93 -11.19 4.12 11.26
C GLN A 93 -12.63 3.78 10.86
N LEU A 94 -12.97 3.93 9.56
CA LEU A 94 -14.29 3.60 9.04
C LEU A 94 -14.47 2.10 8.79
N LEU A 95 -13.38 1.32 8.74
CA LEU A 95 -13.44 -0.10 8.45
C LEU A 95 -14.17 -0.88 9.57
N PRO A 96 -14.91 -1.95 9.22
CA PRO A 96 -15.50 -2.81 10.23
C PRO A 96 -14.43 -3.50 11.08
N SER A 97 -14.73 -3.82 12.34
CA SER A 97 -13.81 -4.52 13.26
C SER A 97 -13.10 -5.71 12.60
N GLY A 98 -11.80 -5.84 12.85
CA GLY A 98 -10.94 -6.87 12.27
C GLY A 98 -10.61 -6.67 10.80
N HIS A 99 -11.04 -5.57 10.16
CA HIS A 99 -10.60 -5.19 8.83
C HIS A 99 -9.62 -4.03 8.91
N HIS A 100 -8.59 -4.09 8.08
CA HIS A 100 -7.55 -3.07 7.99
C HIS A 100 -7.23 -2.74 6.54
N LEU A 101 -6.79 -1.53 6.32
CA LEU A 101 -6.30 -1.06 5.05
C LEU A 101 -4.86 -1.53 4.84
N LEU A 102 -4.63 -2.13 3.68
CA LEU A 102 -3.31 -2.47 3.16
C LEU A 102 -2.97 -1.53 2.01
N VAL A 103 -1.90 -0.75 2.17
CA VAL A 103 -1.38 0.15 1.14
C VAL A 103 -0.26 -0.55 0.37
N PHE A 104 -0.44 -0.70 -0.94
CA PHE A 104 0.55 -1.29 -1.86
C PHE A 104 1.47 -0.24 -2.46
N ASP A 105 0.90 0.91 -2.83
CA ASP A 105 1.65 2.01 -3.42
C ASP A 105 1.02 3.36 -3.11
N ALA A 106 1.83 4.40 -3.12
CA ALA A 106 1.40 5.77 -2.95
C ALA A 106 2.30 6.72 -3.75
N TYR A 107 3.26 7.40 -3.12
CA TYR A 107 4.31 8.12 -3.83
C TYR A 107 5.25 7.14 -4.53
N ARG A 108 5.28 7.25 -5.86
CA ARG A 108 6.19 6.47 -6.72
C ARG A 108 7.22 7.41 -7.33
N PRO A 109 8.53 7.20 -7.12
CA PRO A 109 9.56 7.99 -7.80
C PRO A 109 9.48 7.83 -9.33
N TYR A 110 9.93 8.85 -10.06
CA TYR A 110 10.01 8.81 -11.52
C TYR A 110 10.79 7.58 -12.04
N GLN A 111 11.91 7.25 -11.39
CA GLN A 111 12.75 6.11 -11.77
C GLN A 111 11.97 4.80 -11.71
N VAL A 112 11.15 4.60 -10.67
CA VAL A 112 10.29 3.42 -10.54
C VAL A 112 9.24 3.40 -11.64
N GLN A 113 8.58 4.54 -11.90
CA GLN A 113 7.59 4.66 -12.97
C GLN A 113 8.19 4.29 -14.34
N LYS A 114 9.41 4.77 -14.62
CA LYS A 114 10.15 4.46 -15.85
C LYS A 114 10.52 2.98 -15.92
N SER A 115 11.13 2.42 -14.87
CA SER A 115 11.50 0.99 -14.84
C SER A 115 10.29 0.07 -15.00
N LEU A 116 9.14 0.45 -14.44
CA LEU A 116 7.90 -0.31 -14.57
C LEU A 116 7.36 -0.25 -16.00
N HIS A 117 7.36 0.93 -16.62
CA HIS A 117 6.97 1.10 -18.02
C HIS A 117 7.87 0.29 -18.97
N ASP A 118 9.20 0.42 -18.83
CA ASP A 118 10.18 -0.34 -19.63
C ASP A 118 9.95 -1.86 -19.47
N PHE A 119 9.68 -2.32 -18.25
CA PHE A 119 9.42 -3.74 -17.96
C PHE A 119 8.17 -4.26 -18.68
N TYR A 120 7.03 -3.55 -18.59
CA TYR A 120 5.80 -3.98 -19.26
C TYR A 120 5.90 -3.88 -20.79
N GLN A 121 6.55 -2.83 -21.30
CA GLN A 121 6.80 -2.68 -22.73
C GLN A 121 7.65 -3.84 -23.26
N GLN A 122 8.71 -4.22 -22.55
CA GLN A 122 9.53 -5.38 -22.90
C GLN A 122 8.72 -6.68 -22.87
N LYS A 123 7.90 -6.91 -21.84
CA LYS A 123 7.05 -8.11 -21.73
C LYS A 123 6.04 -8.23 -22.86
N LEU A 124 5.43 -7.11 -23.27
CA LEU A 124 4.52 -7.07 -24.40
C LEU A 124 5.25 -7.32 -25.73
N ARG A 125 6.44 -6.75 -25.90
CA ARG A 125 7.30 -7.00 -27.08
C ARG A 125 7.72 -8.47 -27.18
N GLU A 126 8.09 -9.10 -26.06
CA GLU A 126 8.42 -10.53 -26.00
C GLU A 126 7.23 -11.41 -26.41
N LYS A 127 6.02 -11.01 -26.01
CA LYS A 127 4.78 -11.74 -26.31
C LYS A 127 4.27 -11.49 -27.74
N TYR A 128 4.48 -10.29 -28.27
CA TYR A 128 4.02 -9.84 -29.58
C TYR A 128 5.17 -9.16 -30.35
N PRO A 129 6.13 -9.93 -30.90
CA PRO A 129 7.34 -9.38 -31.50
C PRO A 129 7.09 -8.40 -32.65
N ASP A 130 6.07 -8.68 -33.46
CA ASP A 130 5.72 -7.95 -34.69
C ASP A 130 4.76 -6.77 -34.45
N MET A 131 4.36 -6.51 -33.19
CA MET A 131 3.50 -5.37 -32.86
C MET A 131 4.23 -4.06 -33.19
N ASP A 132 3.59 -3.13 -33.89
CA ASP A 132 4.21 -1.83 -34.16
C ASP A 132 4.39 -1.02 -32.87
N ASN A 133 5.28 -0.03 -32.90
CA ASN A 133 5.65 0.73 -31.71
C ASN A 133 4.49 1.58 -31.14
N GLU A 134 3.58 2.06 -31.99
CA GLU A 134 2.46 2.91 -31.56
C GLU A 134 1.42 2.06 -30.83
N THR A 135 1.07 0.89 -31.40
CA THR A 135 0.20 -0.08 -30.75
C THR A 135 0.84 -0.60 -29.46
N LEU A 136 2.14 -0.90 -29.44
CA LEU A 136 2.83 -1.35 -28.23
C LEU A 136 2.72 -0.32 -27.11
N GLU A 137 2.95 0.95 -27.41
CA GLU A 137 2.85 2.03 -26.44
C GLU A 137 1.42 2.20 -25.91
N SER A 138 0.42 2.08 -26.79
CA SER A 138 -0.99 2.09 -26.41
C SER A 138 -1.36 0.90 -25.50
N GLU A 139 -0.88 -0.31 -25.81
CA GLU A 139 -1.11 -1.49 -24.97
C GLU A 139 -0.38 -1.41 -23.63
N THR A 140 0.87 -0.91 -23.60
CA THR A 140 1.62 -0.71 -22.35
C THR A 140 0.89 0.25 -21.41
N GLN A 141 0.31 1.32 -21.95
CA GLN A 141 -0.45 2.30 -21.16
C GLN A 141 -1.71 1.76 -20.48
N LYS A 142 -2.20 0.57 -20.88
CA LYS A 142 -3.29 -0.13 -20.16
C LYS A 142 -2.84 -0.78 -18.86
N TYR A 143 -1.55 -0.95 -18.65
CA TYR A 143 -0.97 -1.55 -17.45
C TYR A 143 -0.25 -0.52 -16.58
N VAL A 144 0.42 0.44 -17.21
CA VAL A 144 1.24 1.42 -16.51
C VAL A 144 1.26 2.73 -17.27
N SER A 145 0.98 3.82 -16.56
CA SER A 145 1.05 5.18 -17.13
C SER A 145 2.44 5.49 -17.70
N LEU A 146 2.48 6.35 -18.72
CA LEU A 146 3.74 6.90 -19.22
C LEU A 146 4.51 7.59 -18.09
N PRO A 147 5.84 7.37 -18.00
CA PRO A 147 6.70 8.18 -17.14
C PRO A 147 6.72 9.62 -17.65
N SER A 148 6.60 10.59 -16.74
CA SER A 148 6.56 12.01 -17.08
C SER A 148 7.42 12.83 -16.14
N MET A 149 8.26 13.68 -16.71
CA MET A 149 9.00 14.73 -16.00
C MET A 149 8.34 16.11 -16.17
N ALA A 150 7.23 16.19 -16.92
CA ALA A 150 6.55 17.45 -17.17
C ALA A 150 5.80 17.89 -15.90
N SER A 151 6.15 19.06 -15.37
CA SER A 151 5.50 19.62 -14.17
C SER A 151 3.99 19.79 -14.30
N THR A 152 3.50 20.04 -15.51
CA THR A 152 2.06 20.22 -15.79
C THR A 152 1.30 18.91 -15.98
N ARG A 153 2.00 17.78 -16.15
CA ARG A 153 1.41 16.46 -16.44
C ARG A 153 2.21 15.33 -15.78
N PRO A 154 2.43 15.37 -14.45
CA PRO A 154 3.13 14.28 -13.76
C PRO A 154 2.30 12.99 -13.82
N SER A 155 2.96 11.83 -13.71
CA SER A 155 2.22 10.59 -13.47
C SER A 155 1.53 10.67 -12.09
N PRO A 156 0.30 10.15 -11.90
CA PRO A 156 -0.48 10.41 -10.68
C PRO A 156 0.26 10.11 -9.37
N HIS A 157 0.89 8.94 -9.28
CA HIS A 157 1.69 8.53 -8.12
C HIS A 157 2.95 9.39 -7.90
N ASN A 158 3.51 10.08 -8.91
CA ASN A 158 4.67 10.95 -8.72
C ASN A 158 4.33 12.19 -7.86
N THR A 159 3.05 12.48 -7.67
CA THR A 159 2.59 13.62 -6.86
C THR A 159 2.46 13.28 -5.37
N GLY A 160 2.49 11.99 -5.00
CA GLY A 160 2.10 11.51 -3.67
C GLY A 160 0.61 11.62 -3.37
N GLY A 161 -0.20 11.97 -4.39
CA GLY A 161 -1.64 12.17 -4.32
C GLY A 161 -2.49 10.95 -4.69
N SER A 162 -1.88 9.86 -5.14
CA SER A 162 -2.59 8.63 -5.52
C SER A 162 -2.19 7.49 -4.60
N VAL A 163 -3.10 6.56 -4.36
CA VAL A 163 -2.90 5.40 -3.49
C VAL A 163 -3.49 4.15 -4.12
N ASP A 164 -2.79 3.04 -3.96
CA ASP A 164 -3.25 1.71 -4.32
C ASP A 164 -3.46 0.90 -3.05
N VAL A 165 -4.70 0.46 -2.81
CA VAL A 165 -5.11 -0.14 -1.54
C VAL A 165 -5.95 -1.40 -1.70
N ALA A 166 -5.95 -2.22 -0.67
CA ALA A 166 -6.93 -3.28 -0.46
C ALA A 166 -7.33 -3.36 1.01
N ILE A 167 -8.34 -4.18 1.29
CA ILE A 167 -8.74 -4.50 2.65
C ILE A 167 -8.24 -5.91 2.98
N VAL A 168 -7.62 -6.03 4.15
CA VAL A 168 -7.29 -7.31 4.76
C VAL A 168 -8.17 -7.55 5.97
N LYS A 169 -8.38 -8.81 6.31
CA LYS A 169 -9.10 -9.22 7.51
C LYS A 169 -8.20 -10.04 8.41
N LEU A 170 -8.20 -9.67 9.69
CA LEU A 170 -7.54 -10.38 10.76
C LEU A 170 -8.58 -11.17 11.57
N ASP A 171 -8.17 -12.29 12.15
CA ASP A 171 -9.03 -13.00 13.10
C ASP A 171 -9.02 -12.31 14.47
N GLN A 172 -9.99 -12.64 15.30
CA GLN A 172 -10.20 -11.98 16.59
C GLN A 172 -8.98 -12.08 17.53
N ALA A 173 -8.32 -13.23 17.57
CA ALA A 173 -7.20 -13.43 18.49
C ALA A 173 -6.02 -12.53 18.14
N HIS A 174 -5.72 -12.37 16.85
CA HIS A 174 -4.66 -11.48 16.41
C HIS A 174 -5.10 -10.01 16.45
N GLU A 175 -6.38 -9.69 16.30
CA GLU A 175 -6.92 -8.35 16.54
C GLU A 175 -6.67 -7.89 17.98
N GLU A 176 -6.96 -8.77 18.95
CA GLU A 176 -6.70 -8.52 20.36
C GLU A 176 -5.19 -8.33 20.63
N GLU A 177 -4.32 -9.08 19.95
CA GLU A 177 -2.87 -8.87 20.01
C GLU A 177 -2.48 -7.47 19.50
N LEU A 178 -3.05 -7.00 18.39
CA LEU A 178 -2.75 -5.67 17.86
C LEU A 178 -3.21 -4.56 18.80
N LEU A 179 -4.38 -4.71 19.41
CA LEU A 179 -4.88 -3.75 20.41
C LEU A 179 -3.96 -3.68 21.63
N GLN A 180 -3.44 -4.81 22.10
CA GLN A 180 -2.46 -4.85 23.19
C GLN A 180 -1.16 -4.15 22.79
N ILE A 181 -0.63 -4.45 21.60
CA ILE A 181 0.57 -3.78 21.09
C ILE A 181 0.35 -2.27 21.00
N HIS A 182 -0.79 -1.83 20.45
CA HIS A 182 -1.12 -0.41 20.34
C HIS A 182 -1.21 0.25 21.72
N SER A 183 -1.85 -0.39 22.70
CA SER A 183 -1.93 0.12 24.07
C SER A 183 -0.55 0.30 24.73
N HIS A 184 0.46 -0.46 24.33
CA HIS A 184 1.82 -0.24 24.81
C HIS A 184 2.53 0.88 24.05
N LEU A 185 2.27 1.02 22.75
CA LEU A 185 2.84 2.08 21.91
C LEU A 185 2.35 3.49 22.28
N THR A 186 1.23 3.61 23.00
CA THR A 186 0.77 4.90 23.55
C THR A 186 1.55 5.37 24.78
N ASP A 187 2.40 4.51 25.37
CA ASP A 187 3.27 4.91 26.48
C ASP A 187 4.39 5.85 25.99
N VAL A 188 4.35 7.09 26.46
CA VAL A 188 5.33 8.15 26.14
C VAL A 188 6.71 7.88 26.76
N HIS A 189 6.79 7.00 27.76
CA HIS A 189 8.04 6.58 28.40
C HIS A 189 8.61 5.30 27.78
N LEU A 190 7.94 4.72 26.79
CA LEU A 190 8.43 3.54 26.10
C LEU A 190 9.75 3.85 25.39
N ASN A 191 10.81 3.15 25.77
CA ASN A 191 12.11 3.34 25.14
C ASN A 191 12.07 2.96 23.66
N ILE A 192 12.96 3.58 22.88
CA ILE A 192 12.92 3.47 21.42
C ILE A 192 13.08 2.04 20.92
N ALA A 193 13.88 1.21 21.59
CA ALA A 193 14.07 -0.19 21.21
C ALA A 193 12.80 -1.03 21.40
N LYS A 194 12.10 -0.85 22.52
CA LYS A 194 10.81 -1.50 22.79
C LYS A 194 9.74 -1.03 21.81
N ARG A 195 9.68 0.28 21.52
CA ARG A 195 8.77 0.86 20.51
C ARG A 195 8.97 0.24 19.14
N VAL A 196 10.20 0.30 18.62
CA VAL A 196 10.57 -0.32 17.34
C VAL A 196 10.15 -1.78 17.34
N GLY A 197 10.47 -2.53 18.40
CA GLY A 197 10.11 -3.94 18.48
C GLY A 197 8.62 -4.25 18.50
N MET A 198 7.81 -3.40 19.12
CA MET A 198 6.37 -3.51 19.14
C MET A 198 5.74 -3.19 17.78
N GLU A 199 6.13 -2.10 17.14
CA GLU A 199 5.66 -1.76 15.78
C GLU A 199 6.01 -2.87 14.77
N MET A 200 7.22 -3.37 14.91
CA MET A 200 7.72 -4.52 14.18
C MET A 200 6.86 -5.77 14.42
N ARG A 201 6.52 -6.08 15.67
CA ARG A 201 5.66 -7.23 16.01
C ARG A 201 4.27 -7.07 15.40
N ARG A 202 3.67 -5.88 15.47
CA ARG A 202 2.41 -5.54 14.79
C ARG A 202 2.51 -5.84 13.29
N SER A 203 3.56 -5.33 12.64
CA SER A 203 3.80 -5.59 11.21
C SER A 203 3.94 -7.09 10.89
N ALA A 204 4.63 -7.86 11.73
CA ALA A 204 4.77 -9.31 11.55
C ALA A 204 3.46 -10.08 11.77
N THR A 205 2.69 -9.75 12.80
CA THR A 205 1.38 -10.34 13.07
C THR A 205 0.46 -10.11 11.87
N MET A 206 0.36 -8.86 11.40
CA MET A 206 -0.42 -8.52 10.21
C MET A 206 0.02 -9.32 8.98
N ARG A 207 1.32 -9.36 8.67
CA ARG A 207 1.83 -10.07 7.49
C ARG A 207 1.57 -11.58 7.51
N ARG A 208 1.54 -12.22 8.69
CA ARG A 208 1.35 -13.67 8.81
C ARG A 208 -0.12 -14.07 8.86
N HIS A 209 -0.96 -13.25 9.48
CA HIS A 209 -2.29 -13.67 9.87
C HIS A 209 -3.40 -12.90 9.12
N ALA A 210 -3.13 -11.69 8.65
CA ALA A 210 -4.10 -10.95 7.87
C ALA A 210 -4.30 -11.58 6.49
N LYS A 211 -5.55 -11.68 6.07
CA LYS A 211 -5.95 -12.25 4.77
C LYS A 211 -6.61 -11.17 3.95
N MET A 212 -6.05 -10.88 2.77
CA MET A 212 -6.68 -9.96 1.83
C MET A 212 -8.08 -10.46 1.46
N LEU A 213 -9.05 -9.55 1.45
CA LEU A 213 -10.39 -9.85 0.94
C LEU A 213 -10.31 -10.21 -0.55
N TYR A 214 -11.29 -10.97 -1.01
CA TYR A 214 -11.34 -11.37 -2.42
C TYR A 214 -12.04 -10.30 -3.26
N PHE A 215 -11.30 -9.67 -4.19
CA PHE A 215 -11.79 -8.59 -5.06
C PHE A 215 -12.02 -9.03 -6.51
N GLY A 216 -12.06 -10.33 -6.79
CA GLY A 216 -12.27 -10.88 -8.14
C GLY A 216 -10.98 -11.12 -8.92
N THR A 217 -10.07 -10.16 -8.88
CA THR A 217 -8.74 -10.22 -9.51
C THR A 217 -7.64 -10.01 -8.46
N ALA A 218 -6.40 -10.36 -8.81
CA ALA A 218 -5.24 -9.95 -8.03
C ALA A 218 -4.98 -8.44 -8.20
N PHE A 219 -4.23 -7.85 -7.27
CA PHE A 219 -3.62 -6.53 -7.45
C PHE A 219 -2.75 -6.50 -8.74
N ASP A 220 -2.68 -5.35 -9.42
CA ASP A 220 -1.98 -5.16 -10.70
C ASP A 220 -2.46 -6.07 -11.84
N HIS A 221 -3.66 -6.67 -11.72
CA HIS A 221 -4.22 -7.44 -12.83
C HIS A 221 -4.58 -6.53 -14.00
N GLY A 222 -3.91 -6.67 -15.13
CA GLY A 222 -4.30 -5.96 -16.34
C GLY A 222 -5.47 -6.63 -17.06
N GLY A 223 -6.54 -5.87 -17.30
CA GLY A 223 -7.71 -6.30 -18.06
C GLY A 223 -9.02 -5.75 -17.52
N GLU A 224 -10.10 -5.90 -18.30
CA GLU A 224 -11.42 -5.32 -18.00
C GLU A 224 -12.01 -5.77 -16.65
N LYS A 225 -11.64 -6.97 -16.17
CA LYS A 225 -12.08 -7.48 -14.85
C LYS A 225 -11.58 -6.64 -13.68
N SER A 226 -10.54 -5.83 -13.86
CA SER A 226 -10.05 -4.93 -12.82
C SER A 226 -10.88 -3.66 -12.69
N ALA A 227 -11.68 -3.31 -13.69
CA ALA A 227 -12.54 -2.14 -13.66
C ALA A 227 -13.42 -2.13 -12.40
N LEU A 228 -13.44 -1.00 -11.70
CA LEU A 228 -14.06 -0.85 -10.38
C LEU A 228 -15.49 -1.42 -10.35
N ALA A 229 -16.33 -0.98 -11.29
CA ALA A 229 -17.73 -1.38 -11.40
C ALA A 229 -17.96 -2.64 -12.27
N TYR A 230 -16.93 -3.44 -12.58
CA TYR A 230 -17.05 -4.64 -13.44
C TYR A 230 -18.17 -5.58 -12.96
N TYR A 231 -18.19 -5.90 -11.66
CA TYR A 231 -19.16 -6.84 -11.11
C TYR A 231 -20.58 -6.27 -11.04
N GLU A 232 -20.75 -4.94 -10.99
CA GLU A 232 -22.05 -4.29 -11.09
C GLU A 232 -22.65 -4.45 -12.49
N SER A 233 -21.85 -4.18 -13.52
CA SER A 233 -22.21 -4.40 -14.92
C SER A 233 -22.48 -5.88 -15.20
N TYR A 234 -21.61 -6.76 -14.70
CA TYR A 234 -21.75 -8.20 -14.84
C TYR A 234 -23.05 -8.71 -14.19
N TYR A 235 -23.38 -8.19 -13.01
CA TYR A 235 -24.63 -8.49 -12.31
C TYR A 235 -25.86 -8.09 -13.11
N LYS A 236 -25.91 -6.85 -13.57
CA LYS A 236 -27.02 -6.36 -14.40
C LYS A 236 -27.20 -7.21 -15.67
N SER A 237 -26.10 -7.59 -16.32
CA SER A 237 -26.12 -8.47 -17.49
C SER A 237 -26.67 -9.87 -17.20
N LYS A 238 -26.23 -10.51 -16.10
CA LYS A 238 -26.68 -11.85 -15.72
C LYS A 238 -28.15 -11.87 -15.34
N THR A 239 -28.59 -10.92 -14.53
CA THR A 239 -30.00 -10.81 -14.13
C THR A 239 -30.92 -10.57 -15.33
N ALA A 240 -30.49 -9.75 -16.30
CA ALA A 240 -31.24 -9.55 -17.55
C ALA A 240 -31.37 -10.83 -18.39
N ALA A 241 -30.40 -11.76 -18.28
CA ALA A 241 -30.43 -13.07 -18.93
C ALA A 241 -31.19 -14.14 -18.11
N GLY A 242 -31.78 -13.79 -16.96
CA GLY A 242 -32.42 -14.76 -16.06
C GLY A 242 -31.42 -15.63 -15.27
N GLU A 243 -30.15 -15.23 -15.25
CA GLU A 243 -29.07 -15.91 -14.52
C GLU A 243 -28.72 -15.16 -13.23
N SER A 244 -28.07 -15.86 -12.29
CA SER A 244 -27.54 -15.27 -11.06
C SER A 244 -26.02 -15.33 -11.04
N LEU A 245 -25.39 -14.42 -10.28
CA LEU A 245 -23.95 -14.48 -10.03
C LEU A 245 -23.61 -15.71 -9.20
N THR A 246 -22.37 -16.17 -9.35
CA THR A 246 -21.80 -17.11 -8.39
C THR A 246 -21.58 -16.41 -7.04
N ASP A 247 -21.57 -17.19 -5.94
CA ASP A 247 -21.26 -16.66 -4.61
C ASP A 247 -19.91 -15.93 -4.57
N LYS A 248 -18.95 -16.41 -5.38
CA LYS A 248 -17.61 -15.84 -5.49
C LYS A 248 -17.61 -14.48 -6.18
N ASP A 249 -18.42 -14.30 -7.23
CA ASP A 249 -18.57 -13.01 -7.92
C ASP A 249 -19.35 -12.02 -7.06
N MET A 250 -20.39 -12.48 -6.34
CA MET A 250 -21.11 -11.66 -5.36
C MET A 250 -20.18 -11.20 -4.22
N LEU A 251 -19.31 -12.09 -3.73
CA LEU A 251 -18.31 -11.73 -2.72
C LEU A 251 -17.35 -10.65 -3.23
N ALA A 252 -16.86 -10.78 -4.46
CA ALA A 252 -16.00 -9.77 -5.08
C ALA A 252 -16.72 -8.42 -5.24
N CYS A 253 -17.99 -8.45 -5.68
CA CYS A 253 -18.83 -7.26 -5.79
C CYS A 253 -18.97 -6.55 -4.43
N ASN A 254 -19.37 -7.27 -3.39
CA ASN A 254 -19.57 -6.71 -2.06
C ASN A 254 -18.28 -6.16 -1.44
N ASN A 255 -17.15 -6.85 -1.61
CA ASN A 255 -15.85 -6.37 -1.11
C ASN A 255 -15.41 -5.09 -1.84
N ARG A 256 -15.66 -4.97 -3.15
CA ARG A 256 -15.42 -3.72 -3.90
C ARG A 256 -16.34 -2.60 -3.44
N ARG A 257 -17.63 -2.87 -3.19
CA ARG A 257 -18.56 -1.88 -2.63
C ARG A 257 -18.10 -1.36 -1.26
N LEU A 258 -17.62 -2.25 -0.39
CA LEU A 258 -17.01 -1.88 0.90
C LEU A 258 -15.80 -0.96 0.68
N LEU A 259 -14.81 -1.38 -0.10
CA LEU A 259 -13.61 -0.57 -0.35
C LEU A 259 -13.95 0.79 -0.96
N PHE A 260 -14.79 0.79 -2.00
CA PHE A 260 -15.28 2.01 -2.63
C PHE A 260 -15.96 2.95 -1.64
N GLY A 261 -16.90 2.43 -0.83
CA GLY A 261 -17.64 3.21 0.15
C GLY A 261 -16.71 3.85 1.20
N ILE A 262 -15.78 3.06 1.75
CA ILE A 262 -14.83 3.53 2.76
C ILE A 262 -13.91 4.61 2.20
N MET A 263 -13.30 4.36 1.03
CA MET A 263 -12.35 5.30 0.43
C MET A 263 -13.04 6.61 0.01
N THR A 264 -14.24 6.53 -0.60
CA THR A 264 -15.00 7.72 -0.99
C THR A 264 -15.49 8.51 0.23
N GLN A 265 -15.92 7.84 1.29
CA GLN A 265 -16.31 8.49 2.55
C GLN A 265 -15.12 9.19 3.23
N ALA A 266 -13.90 8.65 3.10
CA ALA A 266 -12.66 9.31 3.53
C ALA A 266 -12.24 10.48 2.60
N GLY A 267 -12.97 10.71 1.50
CA GLY A 267 -12.78 11.82 0.58
C GLY A 267 -11.87 11.52 -0.61
N PHE A 268 -11.52 10.26 -0.85
CA PHE A 268 -10.82 9.87 -2.07
C PHE A 268 -11.76 9.82 -3.27
N GLN A 269 -11.16 10.01 -4.44
CA GLN A 269 -11.80 9.89 -5.75
C GLN A 269 -11.41 8.56 -6.40
N PRO A 270 -12.37 7.74 -6.83
CA PRO A 270 -12.10 6.44 -7.46
C PRO A 270 -11.48 6.60 -8.86
N TYR A 271 -10.80 5.55 -9.33
CA TYR A 271 -10.45 5.39 -10.73
C TYR A 271 -11.21 4.21 -11.35
N PHE A 272 -11.85 4.44 -12.49
CA PHE A 272 -12.80 3.47 -13.04
C PHE A 272 -12.18 2.14 -13.48
N ALA A 273 -10.92 2.14 -13.91
CA ALA A 273 -10.29 0.98 -14.53
C ALA A 273 -9.65 0.00 -13.53
N GLU A 274 -9.43 0.42 -12.29
CA GLU A 274 -8.69 -0.34 -11.29
C GLU A 274 -9.39 -0.25 -9.92
N TRP A 275 -9.90 -1.39 -9.42
CA TRP A 275 -10.65 -1.42 -8.16
C TRP A 275 -9.84 -0.98 -6.92
N TRP A 276 -8.51 -1.03 -6.99
CA TRP A 276 -7.60 -0.70 -5.90
C TRP A 276 -7.14 0.77 -5.90
N HIS A 277 -7.31 1.50 -7.01
CA HIS A 277 -6.67 2.80 -7.22
C HIS A 277 -7.58 3.97 -6.88
N PHE A 278 -7.07 4.88 -6.05
CA PHE A 278 -7.76 6.06 -5.59
C PHE A 278 -6.87 7.30 -5.62
N ASN A 279 -7.50 8.45 -5.84
CA ASN A 279 -6.84 9.74 -5.97
C ASN A 279 -7.34 10.72 -4.91
N ALA A 280 -6.44 11.48 -4.32
CA ALA A 280 -6.78 12.67 -3.57
C ALA A 280 -7.40 13.71 -4.51
N PRO A 281 -8.46 14.45 -4.11
CA PRO A 281 -9.07 15.48 -4.96
C PRO A 281 -8.08 16.58 -5.36
N GLU A 282 -6.97 16.72 -4.64
CA GLU A 282 -5.90 17.68 -4.92
C GLU A 282 -4.97 17.26 -6.08
N SER A 283 -5.02 15.99 -6.53
CA SER A 283 -4.31 15.52 -7.74
C SER A 283 -5.09 15.85 -9.02
N GLN A 284 -4.45 15.86 -10.20
CA GLN A 284 -5.16 16.14 -11.46
C GLN A 284 -6.32 15.18 -11.74
N ALA A 285 -6.09 13.88 -11.53
CA ALA A 285 -7.12 12.86 -11.72
C ALA A 285 -8.24 13.01 -10.68
N GLY A 286 -7.89 13.27 -9.41
CA GLY A 286 -8.90 13.49 -8.37
C GLY A 286 -9.69 14.78 -8.58
N ALA A 287 -9.04 15.87 -8.96
CA ALA A 287 -9.66 17.15 -9.27
C ALA A 287 -10.68 17.00 -10.40
N ALA A 288 -10.33 16.28 -11.47
CA ALA A 288 -11.25 15.98 -12.56
C ALA A 288 -12.49 15.22 -12.06
N THR A 289 -12.30 14.16 -11.26
CA THR A 289 -13.42 13.35 -10.71
C THR A 289 -14.28 14.13 -9.72
N ALA A 290 -13.67 15.02 -8.93
CA ALA A 290 -14.34 15.88 -7.98
C ALA A 290 -14.98 17.14 -8.62
N GLY A 291 -14.78 17.38 -9.91
CA GLY A 291 -15.28 18.57 -10.61
C GLY A 291 -14.58 19.87 -10.22
N LEU A 292 -13.33 19.80 -9.75
CA LEU A 292 -12.51 20.95 -9.38
C LEU A 292 -11.84 21.58 -10.61
N ALA A 293 -11.67 22.90 -10.58
CA ALA A 293 -11.12 23.67 -11.70
C ALA A 293 -9.59 23.54 -11.84
N TYR A 294 -8.89 23.12 -10.79
CA TYR A 294 -7.44 22.96 -10.77
C TYR A 294 -7.03 21.93 -9.71
N ALA A 295 -5.85 21.34 -9.90
CA ALA A 295 -5.16 20.52 -8.93
C ALA A 295 -4.09 21.35 -8.20
N THR A 296 -3.70 20.93 -7.01
CA THR A 296 -2.64 21.57 -6.21
C THR A 296 -1.44 20.64 -5.97
N PHE A 297 -1.60 19.34 -6.26
CA PHE A 297 -0.49 18.39 -6.19
C PHE A 297 0.23 18.26 -7.53
N GLY A 298 1.40 18.88 -7.59
CA GLY A 298 2.41 18.63 -8.62
C GLY A 298 3.34 17.47 -8.28
N ALA A 299 4.29 17.20 -9.19
CA ALA A 299 5.37 16.26 -8.93
C ALA A 299 6.14 16.66 -7.67
N VAL A 300 6.54 15.67 -6.87
CA VAL A 300 7.30 15.92 -5.64
C VAL A 300 8.45 14.94 -5.54
N GLY A 301 9.44 15.28 -4.72
CA GLY A 301 10.54 14.41 -4.38
C GLY A 301 10.61 14.21 -2.86
N LEU A 302 11.30 13.15 -2.44
CA LEU A 302 11.65 12.98 -1.04
C LEU A 302 12.51 14.17 -0.58
N ASP A 303 12.29 14.67 0.64
CA ASP A 303 13.18 15.61 1.29
C ASP A 303 14.31 14.89 2.06
N GLU A 304 15.10 15.61 2.85
CA GLU A 304 16.17 15.03 3.66
C GLU A 304 15.62 14.12 4.77
N SER A 305 14.52 14.49 5.41
CA SER A 305 13.88 13.72 6.49
C SER A 305 13.34 12.39 5.96
N ASN A 306 12.66 12.41 4.82
CA ASN A 306 12.16 11.22 4.14
C ASN A 306 13.31 10.29 3.72
N ARG A 307 14.39 10.84 3.16
CA ARG A 307 15.58 10.05 2.81
C ARG A 307 16.23 9.42 4.05
N ALA A 308 16.30 10.15 5.16
CA ALA A 308 16.82 9.62 6.42
C ALA A 308 15.94 8.47 6.96
N HIS A 309 14.62 8.59 6.86
CA HIS A 309 13.68 7.53 7.24
C HIS A 309 13.88 6.27 6.39
N GLU A 310 13.92 6.41 5.06
CA GLU A 310 14.14 5.27 4.14
C GLU A 310 15.48 4.59 4.43
N ASN A 311 16.56 5.36 4.58
CA ASN A 311 17.89 4.82 4.91
C ASN A 311 17.89 4.06 6.25
N THR A 312 17.12 4.54 7.24
CA THR A 312 16.98 3.86 8.53
C THR A 312 16.27 2.53 8.36
N ARG A 313 15.14 2.50 7.65
CA ARG A 313 14.39 1.28 7.34
C ARG A 313 15.24 0.26 6.56
N LEU A 314 16.02 0.71 5.58
CA LEU A 314 16.92 -0.15 4.81
C LEU A 314 18.03 -0.76 5.66
N LYS A 315 18.68 0.03 6.52
CA LYS A 315 19.71 -0.47 7.45
C LYS A 315 19.16 -1.55 8.38
N ILE A 316 17.98 -1.31 8.94
CA ILE A 316 17.28 -2.28 9.80
C ILE A 316 17.06 -3.59 9.04
N ARG A 317 16.50 -3.52 7.81
CA ARG A 317 16.28 -4.71 6.98
C ARG A 317 17.57 -5.46 6.61
N GLN A 318 18.63 -4.75 6.22
CA GLN A 318 19.89 -5.38 5.84
C GLN A 318 20.49 -6.19 6.99
N GLU A 319 20.41 -5.63 8.19
CA GLU A 319 20.92 -6.25 9.40
C GLU A 319 20.07 -7.45 9.84
N ALA A 320 18.74 -7.36 9.70
CA ALA A 320 17.82 -8.48 9.83
C ALA A 320 18.26 -9.68 8.97
N LEU A 321 18.54 -9.41 7.70
CA LEU A 321 18.94 -10.43 6.72
C LEU A 321 20.35 -10.98 6.99
N ARG A 322 21.28 -10.13 7.46
CA ARG A 322 22.65 -10.56 7.80
C ARG A 322 22.64 -11.61 8.91
N LEU A 323 21.96 -11.30 10.00
CA LEU A 323 21.86 -12.17 11.16
C LEU A 323 21.03 -13.44 10.87
N GLN A 324 20.04 -13.38 9.97
CA GLN A 324 19.36 -14.59 9.48
C GLN A 324 20.30 -15.55 8.73
N ARG A 325 21.27 -15.03 7.97
CA ARG A 325 22.25 -15.84 7.21
C ARG A 325 23.35 -16.45 8.07
N GLU A 326 23.74 -15.80 9.16
CA GLU A 326 24.86 -16.21 10.02
C GLU A 326 24.53 -17.37 10.98
N GLY A 327 23.28 -17.83 11.03
CA GLY A 327 22.93 -19.07 11.73
C GLY A 327 22.87 -18.97 13.27
N ASP A 328 22.87 -17.77 13.85
CA ASP A 328 22.60 -17.50 15.28
C ASP A 328 21.11 -17.73 15.66
N LEU A 329 20.56 -18.84 15.17
CA LEU A 329 19.14 -19.22 15.18
C LEU A 329 18.68 -19.87 16.50
N ALA A 330 19.54 -19.96 17.52
CA ALA A 330 19.14 -20.53 18.81
C ALA A 330 18.39 -19.52 19.72
N VAL A 331 18.46 -18.20 19.45
CA VAL A 331 17.96 -17.18 20.39
C VAL A 331 16.95 -16.19 19.78
N ALA A 332 16.80 -16.11 18.45
CA ALA A 332 15.82 -15.22 17.81
C ALA A 332 14.87 -16.00 16.90
N ARG A 333 13.59 -16.11 17.29
CA ARG A 333 12.57 -16.91 16.59
C ARG A 333 12.02 -16.22 15.33
N THR A 334 12.39 -14.97 15.03
CA THR A 334 11.96 -14.26 13.80
C THR A 334 12.99 -13.23 13.35
N ALA A 335 13.00 -12.87 12.05
CA ALA A 335 13.84 -11.84 11.42
C ALA A 335 13.80 -10.45 12.10
N LEU A 336 12.88 -10.28 13.04
CA LEU A 336 12.46 -9.05 13.67
C LEU A 336 13.06 -8.83 15.08
N GLN A 337 13.27 -9.91 15.85
CA GLN A 337 13.98 -9.84 17.14
C GLN A 337 15.46 -9.46 16.93
N VAL A 338 15.94 -9.83 15.75
CA VAL A 338 17.23 -9.52 15.17
C VAL A 338 17.35 -8.01 14.84
N GLU A 339 16.30 -7.40 14.27
CA GLU A 339 16.23 -5.96 13.94
C GLU A 339 16.37 -5.06 15.17
N ILE A 340 15.81 -5.49 16.31
CA ILE A 340 15.85 -4.77 17.58
C ILE A 340 17.24 -4.91 18.24
N LEU A 341 17.81 -6.11 18.26
CA LEU A 341 19.13 -6.38 18.85
C LEU A 341 20.25 -5.57 18.18
N ALA A 342 20.16 -5.33 16.88
CA ALA A 342 21.17 -4.56 16.17
C ALA A 342 21.03 -3.04 16.34
N ALA A 343 19.80 -2.52 16.43
CA ALA A 343 19.56 -1.12 16.80
C ALA A 343 20.08 -0.81 18.22
N ILE A 344 20.00 -1.77 19.14
CA ILE A 344 20.54 -1.68 20.49
C ILE A 344 22.09 -1.71 20.48
N ARG A 345 22.72 -2.60 19.70
CA ARG A 345 24.20 -2.68 19.60
C ARG A 345 24.84 -1.41 19.00
N ALA A 346 24.14 -0.70 18.12
CA ALA A 346 24.63 0.53 17.51
C ALA A 346 24.61 1.76 18.44
N THR A 347 23.83 1.72 19.54
CA THR A 347 23.69 2.84 20.49
C THR A 347 24.56 2.70 21.74
N GLY A 348 25.03 1.48 22.05
CA GLY A 348 26.02 1.23 23.09
C GLY A 348 25.51 1.30 24.54
N ASP A 349 24.20 1.31 24.78
CA ASP A 349 23.62 1.41 26.13
C ASP A 349 23.17 0.04 26.67
N PRO A 350 23.89 -0.57 27.63
CA PRO A 350 23.57 -1.89 28.19
C PRO A 350 22.36 -1.91 29.15
N LYS A 351 21.81 -0.75 29.57
CA LYS A 351 20.68 -0.69 30.52
C LYS A 351 19.30 -0.96 29.89
N LEU A 352 19.24 -1.09 28.56
CA LEU A 352 17.98 -1.30 27.81
C LEU A 352 17.40 -2.73 27.94
N VAL A 353 18.10 -3.65 28.59
CA VAL A 353 17.74 -5.09 28.70
C VAL A 353 17.46 -5.55 30.14
N GLU A 354 17.57 -4.67 31.14
CA GLU A 354 17.50 -5.06 32.57
C GLU A 354 16.11 -5.51 33.05
N ASP A 355 15.02 -5.09 32.39
CA ASP A 355 13.64 -5.36 32.84
C ASP A 355 12.85 -6.32 31.94
N TRP A 356 13.53 -7.27 31.29
CA TRP A 356 12.85 -8.31 30.51
C TRP A 356 12.42 -9.46 31.44
N PRO A 357 11.21 -10.05 31.27
CA PRO A 357 10.80 -11.21 32.04
C PRO A 357 11.84 -12.33 31.94
N ALA A 358 12.18 -12.97 33.05
CA ALA A 358 13.21 -14.02 33.11
C ALA A 358 12.95 -15.19 32.12
N GLU A 359 11.69 -15.38 31.73
CA GLU A 359 11.22 -16.35 30.73
C GLU A 359 11.68 -16.05 29.29
N ILE A 360 12.19 -14.85 29.01
CA ILE A 360 12.77 -14.44 27.71
C ILE A 360 14.31 -14.51 27.74
N ILE A 361 14.94 -14.64 28.93
CA ILE A 361 16.40 -14.55 29.10
C ILE A 361 17.06 -15.86 29.60
N ALA A 362 16.34 -16.83 30.14
CA ALA A 362 16.95 -18.09 30.63
C ALA A 362 16.49 -19.35 29.85
N PRO A 363 17.38 -20.36 29.66
CA PRO A 363 17.01 -21.60 28.98
C PRO A 363 16.08 -22.44 29.87
N SER A 364 15.12 -23.17 29.27
CA SER A 364 14.45 -24.24 30.00
C SER A 364 15.48 -25.34 30.27
N GLU A 365 15.65 -25.71 31.54
CA GLU A 365 16.49 -26.83 31.93
C GLU A 365 15.98 -28.16 31.30
N ALA A 366 16.96 -28.92 30.78
CA ALA A 366 16.95 -30.29 30.26
C ALA A 366 16.23 -30.55 28.92
#